data_AF-A0A3E3EFB3-F1
#
_entry.id   AF-A0A3E3EFB3-F1
#
_cell.length_a   1.000
_cell.length_b   1.000
_cell.length_c   1.000
_cell.angle_alpha   90.00
_cell.angle_beta   90.00
_cell.angle_gamma   90.00
#
_symmetry.space_group_name_H-M   'P 1'
#
loop_
_entity.id
_entity.type
_entity.pdbx_description
1 polymer ?
#
loop_
_entity_poly.entity_id
_entity_poly.type
_entity_poly.pdbx_seq_one_letter_code
_entity_poly.pdbx_strand_id
1 'polypeptide(L)'
;MSNSKYQEALDRVKEIYIYICDEFNLKKSAVKMNDDIEVLQELIDKLSKMERHIERMERENKRLLKREEPQEPCIIEGKKFCPACGDELTDVDPGLFEYCFYCGTKLY
;
A
#
# COMPACT_ATOMS: atom_id res chain seq x y z
N MET A 1 48.01 49.78 -23.85
CA MET A 1 46.65 49.47 -24.35
C MET A 1 46.52 47.96 -24.47
N SER A 2 45.74 47.27 -23.63
CA SER A 2 45.56 45.81 -23.72
C SER A 2 44.32 45.26 -22.98
N ASN A 3 43.82 45.95 -21.93
CA ASN A 3 42.71 45.42 -21.12
C ASN A 3 41.31 45.49 -21.78
N SER A 4 41.10 46.35 -22.79
CA SER A 4 39.73 46.61 -23.27
C SER A 4 39.18 45.49 -24.16
N LYS A 5 40.01 44.87 -25.01
CA LYS A 5 39.53 43.84 -25.95
C LYS A 5 39.11 42.54 -25.24
N TYR A 6 39.81 42.18 -24.16
CA TYR A 6 39.43 41.05 -23.34
C TYR A 6 38.13 41.31 -22.58
N GLN A 7 37.97 42.52 -22.03
CA GLN A 7 36.75 42.90 -21.34
C GLN A 7 35.55 42.93 -22.29
N GLU A 8 35.70 43.51 -23.48
CA GLU A 8 34.66 43.49 -24.53
C GLU A 8 34.29 42.07 -24.97
N ALA A 9 35.26 41.16 -25.09
CA ALA A 9 34.98 39.76 -25.40
C ALA A 9 34.22 39.07 -24.26
N LEU A 10 34.58 39.37 -23.01
CA LEU A 10 33.93 38.83 -21.82
C LEU A 10 32.48 39.34 -21.70
N ASP A 11 32.25 40.62 -22.00
CA ASP A 11 30.95 41.25 -21.92
C ASP A 11 30.01 40.70 -23.02
N ARG A 12 30.51 40.46 -24.24
CA ARG A 12 29.74 39.76 -25.29
C ARG A 12 29.35 38.34 -24.89
N VAL A 13 30.24 37.59 -24.25
CA VAL A 13 29.93 36.22 -23.79
C VAL A 13 28.86 36.25 -22.69
N LYS A 14 28.90 37.23 -21.79
CA LYS A 14 27.87 37.41 -20.76
C LYS A 14 26.51 37.75 -21.35
N GLU A 15 26.45 38.63 -22.35
CA GLU A 15 25.21 38.97 -23.04
C GLU A 15 24.61 37.76 -23.77
N ILE A 16 25.45 36.99 -24.47
CA ILE A 16 25.01 35.74 -25.13
C ILE A 16 24.49 34.74 -24.09
N TYR A 17 25.16 34.61 -22.95
CA TYR A 17 24.73 33.72 -21.88
C TYR A 17 23.36 34.13 -21.30
N ILE A 18 23.17 35.43 -21.02
CA ILE A 18 21.88 35.96 -20.53
C ILE A 18 20.78 35.73 -21.57
N TYR A 19 21.07 36.04 -22.84
CA TYR A 19 20.15 35.80 -23.94
C TYR A 19 19.74 34.32 -24.01
N ILE A 20 20.68 33.38 -23.94
CA ILE A 20 20.38 31.94 -23.96
C ILE A 20 19.53 31.54 -22.74
N CYS A 21 19.86 32.02 -21.54
CA CYS A 21 19.07 31.74 -20.34
C CYS A 21 17.62 32.23 -20.45
N ASP A 22 17.41 33.39 -21.07
CA ASP A 22 16.10 33.98 -21.32
C ASP A 22 15.35 33.28 -22.49
N GLU A 23 16.03 32.97 -23.61
CA GLU A 23 15.44 32.31 -24.78
C GLU A 23 14.94 30.90 -24.45
N PHE A 24 15.75 30.12 -23.72
CA PHE A 24 15.37 28.78 -23.30
C PHE A 24 14.39 28.79 -22.12
N ASN A 25 13.99 29.97 -21.61
CA ASN A 25 13.08 30.15 -20.49
C ASN A 25 13.38 29.18 -19.33
N LEU A 26 14.67 28.93 -19.04
CA LEU A 26 15.09 27.87 -18.13
C LEU A 26 14.48 28.03 -16.73
N LYS A 27 14.18 29.28 -16.33
CA LYS A 27 13.41 29.58 -15.11
C LYS A 27 11.99 29.04 -15.14
N LYS A 28 11.23 29.23 -16.23
CA LYS A 28 9.86 28.70 -16.34
C LYS A 28 9.85 27.18 -16.41
N SER A 29 10.81 26.59 -17.12
CA SER A 29 10.97 25.14 -17.18
C SER A 29 11.34 24.56 -15.81
N ALA A 30 12.23 25.21 -15.05
CA ALA A 30 12.57 24.80 -13.69
C ALA A 30 11.39 24.93 -12.71
N VAL A 31 10.59 26.00 -12.81
CA VAL A 31 9.36 26.15 -12.00
C VAL A 31 8.38 25.03 -12.33
N LYS A 32 8.12 24.76 -13.61
CA LYS A 32 7.21 23.68 -14.02
C LYS A 32 7.69 22.30 -13.57
N MET A 33 9.00 22.04 -13.63
CA MET A 33 9.58 20.80 -13.11
C MET A 33 9.39 20.66 -11.59
N ASN A 34 9.47 21.76 -10.83
CA ASN A 34 9.20 21.73 -9.40
C ASN A 34 7.73 21.43 -9.10
N ASP A 35 6.80 22.04 -9.84
CA ASP A 35 5.36 21.75 -9.72
C ASP A 35 5.09 20.26 -10.03
N ASP A 36 5.69 19.72 -11.09
CA ASP A 36 5.57 18.31 -11.46
C ASP A 36 6.17 17.38 -10.37
N ILE A 37 7.27 17.78 -9.73
CA ILE A 37 7.87 17.05 -8.59
C ILE A 37 6.93 17.04 -7.39
N GLU A 38 6.29 18.16 -7.06
CA GLU A 38 5.33 18.25 -5.96
C GLU A 38 4.12 17.33 -6.17
N VAL A 39 3.58 17.31 -7.40
CA VAL A 39 2.49 16.40 -7.78
C VAL A 39 2.91 14.93 -7.67
N LEU A 40 4.13 14.60 -8.12
CA LEU A 40 4.66 13.24 -8.00
C LEU A 40 4.85 12.82 -6.53
N GLN A 41 5.29 13.73 -5.67
CA GLN A 41 5.40 13.47 -4.23
C GLN A 41 4.03 13.18 -3.60
N GLU A 42 3.00 13.96 -3.94
CA GLU A 42 1.64 13.68 -3.46
C GLU A 42 1.11 12.31 -3.92
N LEU A 43 1.42 11.91 -5.15
CA LEU A 43 1.02 10.60 -5.68
C LEU A 43 1.72 9.47 -4.95
N ILE A 44 3.01 9.61 -4.66
CA ILE A 44 3.78 8.64 -3.85
C ILE A 44 3.16 8.52 -2.45
N ASP A 45 2.85 9.64 -1.79
CA ASP A 45 2.23 9.63 -0.47
C ASP A 45 0.86 8.93 -0.46
N LYS A 46 0.04 9.16 -1.51
CA LYS A 46 -1.24 8.48 -1.70
C LYS A 46 -1.04 6.97 -1.90
N LEU A 47 -0.08 6.57 -2.73
CA LEU A 47 0.25 5.16 -2.96
C LEU A 47 0.72 4.47 -1.67
N SER A 48 1.64 5.07 -0.92
CA SER A 48 2.11 4.52 0.36
C SER A 48 1.01 4.43 1.42
N LYS A 49 0.00 5.32 1.37
CA LYS A 49 -1.20 5.19 2.20
C LYS A 49 -2.08 4.02 1.77
N MET A 50 -2.23 3.81 0.46
CA MET A 50 -2.98 2.67 -0.10
C MET A 50 -2.32 1.33 0.22
N GLU A 51 -0.99 1.22 0.07
CA GLU A 51 -0.24 0.00 0.42
C GLU A 51 -0.49 -0.40 1.88
N ARG A 52 -0.36 0.54 2.82
CA ARG A 52 -0.65 0.29 4.25
C ARG A 52 -2.10 -0.13 4.51
N HIS A 53 -3.04 0.34 3.68
CA HIS A 53 -4.45 -0.06 3.79
C HIS A 53 -4.64 -1.49 3.29
N ILE A 54 -4.02 -1.85 2.17
CA ILE A 54 -4.03 -3.21 1.62
C ILE A 54 -3.41 -4.19 2.62
N GLU A 55 -2.22 -3.90 3.15
CA GLU A 55 -1.57 -4.75 4.18
C GLU A 55 -2.44 -4.95 5.44
N ARG A 56 -3.27 -3.96 5.79
CA ARG A 56 -4.23 -4.07 6.90
C ARG A 56 -5.37 -5.02 6.53
N MET A 57 -5.97 -4.84 5.36
CA MET A 57 -7.04 -5.70 4.87
C MET A 57 -6.57 -7.15 4.70
N GLU A 58 -5.37 -7.37 4.17
CA GLU A 58 -4.79 -8.72 4.03
C GLU A 58 -4.60 -9.41 5.38
N ARG A 59 -4.14 -8.66 6.40
CA ARG A 59 -4.04 -9.19 7.77
C ARG A 59 -5.40 -9.54 8.36
N GLU A 60 -6.42 -8.73 8.10
CA GLU A 60 -7.78 -8.98 8.57
C GLU A 60 -8.41 -10.18 7.85
N ASN A 61 -8.31 -10.24 6.53
CA ASN A 61 -8.75 -11.39 5.72
C ASN A 61 -8.07 -12.68 6.18
N LYS A 62 -6.76 -12.67 6.46
CA LYS A 62 -6.05 -13.84 6.99
C LYS A 62 -6.60 -14.30 8.34
N ARG A 63 -7.07 -13.38 9.20
CA ARG A 63 -7.72 -13.72 10.47
C ARG A 63 -9.12 -14.30 10.26
N LEU A 64 -9.87 -13.78 9.28
CA LEU A 64 -11.19 -14.28 8.94
C LEU A 64 -11.11 -15.68 8.31
N LEU A 65 -10.19 -15.91 7.37
CA LEU A 65 -9.95 -17.22 6.77
C LEU A 65 -9.63 -18.28 7.83
N LYS A 66 -8.78 -17.95 8.83
CA LYS A 66 -8.51 -18.85 9.97
C LYS A 66 -9.74 -19.19 10.82
N ARG A 67 -10.78 -18.35 10.82
CA ARG A 67 -12.05 -18.64 11.51
C ARG A 67 -13.01 -19.47 10.66
N GLU A 68 -12.91 -19.35 9.33
CA GLU A 68 -13.72 -20.10 8.37
C GLU A 68 -13.14 -21.50 8.06
N GLU A 69 -11.86 -21.72 8.33
CA GLU A 69 -11.25 -23.06 8.27
C GLU A 69 -12.05 -24.01 9.18
N PRO A 70 -12.49 -25.17 8.67
CA PRO A 70 -13.18 -26.14 9.50
C PRO A 70 -12.29 -26.55 10.67
N GLN A 71 -12.86 -26.72 11.85
CA GLN A 71 -12.13 -27.12 13.04
C GLN A 71 -12.47 -28.57 13.40
N GLU A 72 -11.45 -29.35 13.78
CA GLU A 72 -11.69 -30.70 14.26
C GLU A 72 -12.42 -30.66 15.62
N PRO A 73 -13.52 -31.41 15.79
CA PRO A 73 -14.18 -31.57 17.08
C PRO A 73 -13.22 -32.07 18.17
N CYS A 74 -13.30 -31.48 19.36
CA CYS A 74 -12.57 -31.99 20.53
C CYS A 74 -13.24 -33.26 21.05
N ILE A 75 -12.49 -34.34 21.25
CA ILE A 75 -13.02 -35.61 21.78
C ILE A 75 -12.59 -35.76 23.24
N ILE A 76 -13.57 -35.78 24.15
CA ILE A 76 -13.35 -35.98 25.59
C ILE A 76 -14.25 -37.14 26.04
N GLU A 77 -13.66 -38.20 26.58
CA GLU A 77 -14.39 -39.40 27.05
C GLU A 77 -15.34 -40.01 26.00
N GLY A 78 -14.97 -39.93 24.71
CA GLY A 78 -15.76 -40.46 23.59
C GLY A 78 -16.87 -39.54 23.09
N LYS A 79 -17.09 -38.38 23.72
CA LYS A 79 -18.04 -37.35 23.29
C LYS A 79 -17.31 -36.28 22.47
N LYS A 80 -17.98 -35.77 21.41
CA LYS A 80 -17.47 -34.70 20.56
C LYS A 80 -17.94 -33.34 21.09
N PHE A 81 -17.06 -32.36 21.11
CA PHE A 81 -17.33 -31.00 21.57
C PHE A 81 -16.87 -29.99 20.53
N CYS A 82 -17.59 -28.88 20.40
CA CYS A 82 -17.20 -27.79 19.52
C CYS A 82 -15.93 -27.12 20.08
N PRO A 83 -14.86 -26.96 19.27
CA PRO A 83 -13.63 -26.33 19.72
C PRO A 83 -13.79 -24.81 19.99
N ALA A 84 -14.85 -24.18 19.47
CA ALA A 84 -15.06 -22.74 19.62
C ALA A 84 -15.89 -22.37 20.86
N CYS A 85 -16.96 -23.11 21.17
CA CYS A 85 -17.85 -22.80 22.29
C CYS A 85 -17.85 -23.84 23.42
N GLY A 86 -17.30 -25.03 23.18
CA GLY A 86 -17.26 -26.12 24.17
C GLY A 86 -18.57 -26.89 24.33
N ASP A 87 -19.59 -26.61 23.50
CA ASP A 87 -20.85 -27.35 23.54
C ASP A 87 -20.70 -28.77 22.98
N GLU A 88 -21.41 -29.72 23.58
CA GLU A 88 -21.45 -31.10 23.13
C GLU A 88 -22.12 -31.17 21.74
N LEU A 89 -21.39 -31.71 20.77
CA LEU A 89 -21.87 -31.98 19.42
C LEU A 89 -22.65 -33.30 19.45
N THR A 90 -23.92 -33.20 19.81
CA THR A 90 -24.85 -34.33 19.76
C THR A 90 -25.03 -34.79 18.30
N ASP A 91 -25.09 -36.09 18.05
CA ASP A 91 -25.16 -36.69 16.70
C ASP A 91 -26.41 -36.25 15.91
N VAL A 92 -26.35 -35.09 15.24
CA VAL A 92 -27.37 -34.65 14.30
C VAL A 92 -26.88 -35.01 12.89
N ASP A 93 -27.35 -36.16 12.40
CA ASP A 93 -27.15 -36.73 11.07
C ASP A 93 -25.69 -36.82 10.52
N PRO A 94 -25.22 -38.03 10.11
CA PRO A 94 -23.90 -38.24 9.51
C PRO A 94 -23.53 -37.36 8.31
N GLY A 95 -24.51 -36.67 7.70
CA GLY A 95 -24.31 -35.75 6.58
C GLY A 95 -24.31 -34.26 6.94
N LEU A 96 -24.42 -33.89 8.22
CA LEU A 96 -24.60 -32.50 8.69
C LEU A 96 -23.44 -31.97 9.57
N PHE A 97 -22.32 -32.69 9.63
CA PHE A 97 -21.12 -32.32 10.40
C PHE A 97 -20.39 -31.08 9.89
N GLU A 98 -20.94 -30.30 8.96
CA GLU A 98 -20.22 -29.14 8.43
C GLU A 98 -20.15 -27.98 9.44
N TYR A 99 -21.05 -27.85 10.42
CA TYR A 99 -21.06 -26.72 11.35
C TYR A 99 -21.61 -27.05 12.75
N CYS A 100 -21.10 -26.39 13.80
CA CYS A 100 -21.68 -26.40 15.15
C CYS A 100 -23.01 -25.62 15.16
N PHE A 101 -24.09 -26.26 15.63
CA PHE A 101 -25.42 -25.64 15.68
C PHE A 101 -25.50 -24.39 16.57
N TYR A 102 -24.77 -24.37 17.69
CA TYR A 102 -24.89 -23.31 18.70
C TYR A 102 -24.13 -22.03 18.33
N CYS A 103 -22.96 -22.16 17.69
CA CYS A 103 -22.09 -21.01 17.38
C CYS A 103 -21.76 -20.83 15.89
N GLY A 104 -22.20 -21.74 15.02
CA GLY A 104 -21.96 -21.67 13.58
C GLY A 104 -20.54 -22.00 13.14
N THR A 105 -19.67 -22.45 14.05
CA THR A 105 -18.28 -22.81 13.72
C THR A 105 -18.26 -23.97 12.74
N LYS A 106 -17.55 -23.83 11.62
CA LYS A 106 -17.39 -24.91 10.62
C LYS A 106 -16.56 -26.05 11.21
N LEU A 107 -16.95 -27.30 10.98
CA LEU A 107 -16.31 -28.50 11.54
C LEU A 107 -15.87 -29.46 10.42
N TYR A 108 -14.78 -30.21 10.68
CA TYR A 108 -14.30 -31.33 9.85
C TYR A 108 -15.00 -32.65 10.19
#